data_AF-A0A895XVP1-F1
#
_entry.id   AF-A0A895XVP1-F1
#
_cell.length_a   1.000
_cell.length_b   1.000
_cell.length_c   1.000
_cell.angle_alpha   90.00
_cell.angle_beta   90.00
_cell.angle_gamma   90.00
#
_symmetry.space_group_name_H-M   'P 1'
#
loop_
_entity.id
_entity.type
_entity.pdbx_description
1 polymer ?
#
loop_
_entity_poly.entity_id
_entity_poly.type
_entity_poly.pdbx_seq_one_letter_code
_entity_poly.pdbx_strand_id
1 'polypeptide(L)'
;MTWEIGLTVAGLGLLDALSPAIVGVTIYLLLNARSRLATLLFTYVATVVVCYFAFGVALKLGLGALLPALENLVDSPVGLWAQAILGGILLVIAIAIPGKKKRQKRQADRRLAAEAAEAADAPGSTQAAASPPHKGGTGTTRVPKSLTVSAMISFGLITVLIEGFMVLPYFAAIGIMTAAEVPVAAWLPLILMYNLIMVSSAFILYGLWKLFGQRLQPRLERWRDKLAAETIETMAWILGIAGFLVARGAVIELHALGLLPF
;
A
#
# COMPACT_ATOMS: atom_id res chain seq x y z
N MET A 1 -28.58 -8.38 17.42
CA MET A 1 -27.84 -9.01 16.30
C MET A 1 -27.28 -7.98 15.32
N THR A 2 -28.09 -7.28 14.51
CA THR A 2 -27.58 -6.35 13.47
C THR A 2 -26.79 -5.13 13.99
N TRP A 3 -27.17 -4.57 15.14
CA TRP A 3 -26.44 -3.42 15.73
C TRP A 3 -25.04 -3.78 16.24
N GLU A 4 -24.86 -4.99 16.76
CA GLU A 4 -23.54 -5.48 17.21
C GLU A 4 -22.61 -5.69 16.02
N ILE A 5 -23.11 -6.32 14.95
CA ILE A 5 -22.37 -6.47 13.69
C ILE A 5 -22.01 -5.08 13.12
N GLY A 6 -22.94 -4.13 13.16
CA GLY A 6 -22.68 -2.74 12.75
C GLY A 6 -21.56 -2.10 13.54
N LEU A 7 -21.51 -2.28 14.86
CA LEU A 7 -20.45 -1.77 15.73
C LEU A 7 -19.10 -2.46 15.46
N THR A 8 -19.08 -3.78 15.26
CA THR A 8 -17.85 -4.52 14.93
C THR A 8 -17.30 -4.09 13.58
N VAL A 9 -18.15 -3.98 12.56
CA VAL A 9 -17.79 -3.53 11.21
C VAL A 9 -17.31 -2.07 11.27
N ALA A 10 -17.99 -1.19 12.02
CA ALA A 10 -17.53 0.18 12.23
C ALA A 10 -16.16 0.24 12.93
N GLY A 11 -15.93 -0.60 13.94
CA GLY A 11 -14.65 -0.74 14.63
C GLY A 11 -13.53 -1.22 13.70
N LEU A 12 -13.81 -2.18 12.82
CA LEU A 12 -12.88 -2.63 11.78
C LEU A 12 -12.59 -1.52 10.76
N GLY A 13 -13.59 -0.71 10.39
CA GLY A 13 -13.42 0.44 9.50
C GLY A 13 -12.55 1.53 10.12
N LEU A 14 -12.68 1.76 11.44
CA LEU A 14 -11.80 2.64 12.21
C LEU A 14 -10.35 2.15 12.24
N LEU A 15 -10.16 0.84 12.41
CA LEU A 15 -8.83 0.22 12.39
C LEU A 15 -8.16 0.41 11.02
N ASP A 16 -8.93 0.26 9.94
CA ASP A 16 -8.45 0.45 8.57
C ASP A 16 -8.21 1.94 8.22
N ALA A 17 -8.94 2.85 8.86
CA ALA A 17 -8.75 4.30 8.71
C ALA A 17 -7.36 4.77 9.19
N LEU A 18 -6.69 4.00 10.05
CA LEU A 18 -5.32 4.25 10.50
C LEU A 18 -4.26 3.55 9.63
N SER A 19 -4.64 2.96 8.50
CA SER A 19 -3.69 2.23 7.67
C SER A 19 -2.55 3.15 7.19
N PRO A 20 -1.30 2.67 7.20
CA PRO A 20 -0.15 3.46 6.75
C PRO A 20 -0.28 3.98 5.32
N ALA A 21 -1.08 3.31 4.50
CA ALA A 21 -1.23 3.63 3.10
C ALA A 21 -2.22 4.78 2.87
N ILE A 22 -3.37 4.82 3.55
CA ILE A 22 -4.26 6.00 3.55
C ILE A 22 -3.51 7.22 4.10
N VAL A 23 -2.80 7.04 5.21
CA VAL A 23 -2.01 8.12 5.83
C VAL A 23 -0.89 8.58 4.89
N GLY A 24 -0.17 7.65 4.26
CA GLY A 24 0.92 7.93 3.33
C GLY A 24 0.46 8.70 2.09
N VAL A 25 -0.62 8.27 1.45
CA VAL A 25 -1.19 8.96 0.27
C VAL A 25 -1.75 10.32 0.66
N THR A 26 -2.43 10.42 1.80
CA THR A 26 -2.97 11.70 2.30
C THR A 26 -1.85 12.69 2.58
N ILE A 27 -0.77 12.28 3.24
CA ILE A 27 0.42 13.12 3.47
C ILE A 27 1.07 13.52 2.15
N TYR A 28 1.20 12.60 1.20
CA TYR A 28 1.76 12.88 -0.12
C TYR A 28 0.96 13.96 -0.86
N LEU A 29 -0.37 13.84 -0.85
CA LEU A 29 -1.29 14.83 -1.42
C LEU A 29 -1.16 16.20 -0.72
N LEU A 30 -1.18 16.21 0.62
CA LEU A 30 -1.05 17.44 1.42
C LEU A 30 0.25 18.20 1.12
N LEU A 31 1.35 17.49 0.89
CA LEU A 31 2.65 18.11 0.64
C LEU A 31 2.82 18.58 -0.81
N ASN A 32 2.23 17.90 -1.79
CA ASN A 32 2.53 18.13 -3.20
C ASN A 32 1.43 18.86 -3.99
N ALA A 33 0.20 18.98 -3.49
CA ALA A 33 -0.96 19.46 -4.26
C ALA A 33 -1.65 20.71 -3.67
N ARG A 34 -0.90 21.68 -3.13
CA ARG A 34 -1.42 22.83 -2.35
C ARG A 34 -2.60 23.61 -2.97
N SER A 35 -2.66 23.79 -4.30
CA SER A 35 -3.71 24.60 -4.96
C SER A 35 -4.93 23.81 -5.45
N ARG A 36 -4.83 22.49 -5.55
CA ARG A 36 -5.92 21.60 -6.02
C ARG A 36 -6.26 20.50 -5.02
N LEU A 37 -5.80 20.65 -3.78
CA LEU A 37 -5.83 19.61 -2.76
C LEU A 37 -7.23 19.07 -2.53
N ALA A 38 -8.22 19.95 -2.40
CA ALA A 38 -9.62 19.54 -2.19
C ALA A 38 -10.15 18.70 -3.36
N THR A 39 -9.92 19.12 -4.61
CA THR A 39 -10.37 18.40 -5.80
C THR A 39 -9.66 17.06 -5.96
N LEU A 40 -8.34 17.01 -5.77
CA LEU A 40 -7.56 15.76 -5.88
C LEU A 40 -7.91 14.79 -4.76
N LEU A 41 -8.05 15.27 -3.52
CA LEU A 41 -8.46 14.46 -2.38
C LEU A 41 -9.85 13.87 -2.60
N PHE A 42 -10.82 14.69 -3.03
CA PHE A 42 -12.17 14.22 -3.31
C PHE A 42 -12.19 13.20 -4.45
N THR A 43 -11.44 13.43 -5.53
CA THR A 43 -11.36 12.49 -6.66
C THR A 43 -10.72 11.17 -6.25
N TYR A 44 -9.63 11.22 -5.49
CA TYR A 44 -8.96 10.05 -4.95
C TYR A 44 -9.90 9.25 -4.04
N VAL A 45 -10.49 9.93 -3.05
CA VAL A 45 -11.45 9.33 -2.12
C VAL A 45 -12.64 8.72 -2.83
N ALA A 46 -13.26 9.44 -3.76
CA ALA A 46 -14.41 8.93 -4.51
C ALA A 46 -14.04 7.67 -5.30
N THR A 47 -12.85 7.65 -5.91
CA THR A 47 -12.33 6.49 -6.62
C THR A 47 -12.16 5.31 -5.66
N VAL A 48 -11.54 5.52 -4.49
CA VAL A 48 -11.36 4.48 -3.47
C VAL A 48 -12.71 3.94 -2.99
N VAL A 49 -13.65 4.80 -2.62
CA VAL A 49 -14.99 4.38 -2.17
C VAL A 49 -15.68 3.54 -3.23
N VAL A 50 -15.69 3.99 -4.49
CA VAL A 50 -16.36 3.27 -5.59
C VAL A 50 -15.68 1.94 -5.86
N CYS A 51 -14.35 1.90 -5.95
CA CYS A 51 -13.60 0.68 -6.19
C CYS A 51 -13.80 -0.34 -5.05
N TYR A 52 -13.67 0.07 -3.79
CA TYR A 52 -13.85 -0.83 -2.64
C TYR A 52 -15.29 -1.29 -2.53
N PHE A 53 -16.26 -0.40 -2.75
CA PHE A 53 -17.68 -0.79 -2.75
C PHE A 53 -17.96 -1.82 -3.85
N ALA A 54 -17.50 -1.58 -5.08
CA ALA A 54 -17.66 -2.51 -6.20
C ALA A 54 -16.96 -3.84 -5.91
N PHE A 55 -15.75 -3.82 -5.33
CA PHE A 55 -15.01 -5.01 -4.93
C PHE A 55 -15.77 -5.81 -3.87
N GLY A 56 -16.30 -5.15 -2.84
CA GLY A 56 -17.16 -5.80 -1.86
C GLY A 56 -18.36 -6.47 -2.50
N VAL A 57 -19.11 -5.74 -3.33
CA VAL A 57 -20.28 -6.29 -4.02
C VAL A 57 -19.90 -7.51 -4.87
N ALA A 58 -18.80 -7.41 -5.62
CA ALA A 58 -18.27 -8.52 -6.40
C ALA A 58 -17.92 -9.72 -5.50
N LEU A 59 -17.34 -9.49 -4.32
CA LEU A 59 -17.11 -10.54 -3.33
C LEU A 59 -18.43 -11.12 -2.83
N LYS A 60 -19.44 -10.35 -2.42
CA LYS A 60 -20.72 -10.94 -1.95
C LYS A 60 -21.37 -11.85 -3.00
N LEU A 61 -21.30 -11.45 -4.27
CA LEU A 61 -21.86 -12.21 -5.38
C LEU A 61 -20.99 -13.42 -5.76
N GLY A 62 -19.67 -13.27 -5.69
CA GLY A 62 -18.71 -14.30 -6.11
C GLY A 62 -18.35 -15.30 -5.01
N LEU A 63 -18.31 -14.88 -3.73
CA LEU A 63 -17.77 -15.64 -2.61
C LEU A 63 -18.51 -16.96 -2.38
N GLY A 64 -19.83 -17.00 -2.61
CA GLY A 64 -20.59 -18.26 -2.55
C GLY A 64 -20.17 -19.30 -3.60
N ALA A 65 -19.70 -18.86 -4.77
CA ALA A 65 -19.14 -19.74 -5.80
C ALA A 65 -17.63 -19.94 -5.63
N LEU A 66 -16.93 -18.97 -5.03
CA LEU A 66 -15.49 -18.97 -4.85
C LEU A 66 -15.07 -19.87 -3.68
N LEU A 67 -15.83 -19.91 -2.59
CA LEU A 67 -15.50 -20.69 -1.39
C LEU A 67 -15.36 -22.19 -1.68
N PRO A 68 -16.32 -22.87 -2.34
CA PRO A 68 -16.15 -24.28 -2.66
C PRO A 68 -14.99 -24.52 -3.64
N ALA A 69 -14.75 -23.58 -4.57
CA ALA A 69 -13.62 -23.69 -5.50
C ALA A 69 -12.27 -23.51 -4.79
N LEU A 70 -12.19 -22.61 -3.80
CA LEU A 70 -11.01 -22.41 -2.97
C LEU A 70 -10.76 -23.61 -2.06
N GLU A 71 -11.79 -24.15 -1.41
CA GLU A 71 -11.70 -25.34 -0.56
C GLU A 71 -11.16 -26.53 -1.37
N ASN A 72 -11.76 -26.82 -2.53
CA ASN A 72 -11.28 -27.86 -3.43
C ASN A 72 -9.83 -27.63 -3.90
N LEU A 73 -9.44 -26.38 -4.13
CA LEU A 73 -8.07 -26.06 -4.53
C LEU A 73 -7.11 -26.28 -3.37
N VAL A 74 -7.41 -25.76 -2.18
CA VAL A 74 -6.57 -25.87 -0.97
C VAL A 74 -6.39 -27.31 -0.53
N ASP A 75 -7.44 -28.14 -0.60
CA ASP A 75 -7.37 -29.57 -0.28
C ASP A 75 -6.63 -30.39 -1.34
N SER A 76 -6.45 -29.84 -2.55
CA SER A 76 -5.74 -30.54 -3.62
C SER A 76 -4.21 -30.49 -3.42
N PRO A 77 -3.47 -31.55 -3.78
CA PRO A 77 -2.01 -31.54 -3.78
C PRO A 77 -1.40 -30.36 -4.55
N VAL A 78 -2.04 -29.97 -5.67
CA VAL A 78 -1.60 -28.84 -6.50
C VAL A 78 -1.78 -27.51 -5.76
N GLY A 79 -2.89 -27.31 -5.05
CA GLY A 79 -3.10 -26.10 -4.27
C GLY A 79 -2.20 -26.01 -3.05
N LEU A 80 -1.87 -27.14 -2.41
CA LEU A 80 -0.86 -27.17 -1.35
C LEU A 80 0.53 -26.76 -1.85
N TRP A 81 0.95 -27.24 -3.03
CA TRP A 81 2.19 -26.78 -3.66
C TRP A 81 2.12 -25.28 -4.03
N ALA A 82 1.00 -24.81 -4.56
CA ALA A 82 0.81 -23.39 -4.85
C ALA A 82 0.88 -22.53 -3.59
N GLN A 83 0.29 -22.99 -2.48
CA GLN A 83 0.34 -22.35 -1.17
C GLN A 83 1.76 -22.34 -0.60
N ALA A 84 2.50 -23.43 -0.72
CA ALA A 84 3.91 -23.51 -0.31
C ALA A 84 4.78 -22.51 -1.11
N ILE A 85 4.59 -22.45 -2.43
CA ILE A 85 5.28 -21.49 -3.31
C ILE A 85 4.92 -20.06 -2.92
N LEU A 86 3.63 -19.77 -2.67
CA LEU A 86 3.18 -18.45 -2.24
C LEU A 86 3.85 -18.04 -0.91
N GLY A 87 3.85 -18.93 0.08
CA GLY A 87 4.54 -18.70 1.36
C GLY A 87 6.04 -18.46 1.19
N GLY A 88 6.70 -19.22 0.31
CA GLY A 88 8.11 -19.04 -0.05
C GLY A 88 8.40 -17.70 -0.73
N ILE A 89 7.56 -17.28 -1.68
CA ILE A 89 7.65 -15.97 -2.34
C ILE A 89 7.53 -14.85 -1.30
N LEU A 90 6.56 -14.94 -0.39
CA LEU A 90 6.36 -13.95 0.67
C LEU A 90 7.59 -13.83 1.58
N LEU A 91 8.23 -14.96 1.92
CA LEU A 91 9.50 -14.99 2.67
C LEU A 91 10.65 -14.33 1.90
N VAL A 92 10.80 -14.64 0.61
CA VAL A 92 11.84 -14.02 -0.23
C VAL A 92 11.64 -12.51 -0.31
N ILE A 93 10.40 -12.05 -0.50
CA ILE A 93 10.07 -10.63 -0.51
C ILE A 93 10.40 -9.99 0.85
N ALA A 94 10.02 -10.63 1.96
CA ALA A 94 10.33 -10.13 3.30
C ALA A 94 11.83 -9.95 3.53
N ILE A 95 12.66 -10.90 3.10
CA ILE A 95 14.13 -10.84 3.20
C ILE A 95 14.72 -9.78 2.26
N ALA A 96 14.11 -9.58 1.09
CA ALA A 96 14.57 -8.61 0.11
C ALA A 96 14.36 -7.15 0.55
N ILE A 97 13.45 -6.88 1.49
CA ILE A 97 13.19 -5.53 2.01
C ILE A 97 14.41 -5.05 2.82
N PRO A 98 15.16 -4.03 2.34
CA PRO A 98 16.38 -3.60 3.00
C PRO A 98 16.08 -2.81 4.27
N GLY A 99 16.66 -3.24 5.39
CA GLY A 99 16.52 -2.59 6.70
C GLY A 99 17.03 -1.15 6.76
N LYS A 100 16.55 -0.40 7.77
CA LYS A 100 16.74 1.05 7.97
C LYS A 100 18.20 1.52 7.78
N LYS A 101 19.15 0.82 8.41
CA LYS A 101 20.59 1.17 8.38
C LYS A 101 21.20 1.06 6.97
N LYS A 102 20.83 0.02 6.23
CA LYS A 102 21.34 -0.23 4.87
C LYS A 102 20.79 0.79 3.88
N ARG A 103 19.55 1.24 4.07
CA ARG A 103 18.91 2.27 3.23
C ARG A 103 19.50 3.66 3.43
N GLN A 104 19.75 4.07 4.67
CA GLN A 104 20.39 5.36 4.99
C GLN A 104 21.80 5.44 4.41
N LYS A 105 22.60 4.38 4.60
CA LYS A 105 23.94 4.28 4.01
C LYS A 105 23.89 4.42 2.48
N ARG A 106 23.01 3.67 1.81
CA ARG A 106 22.85 3.73 0.35
C ARG A 106 22.39 5.10 -0.17
N GLN A 107 21.60 5.84 0.61
CA GLN A 107 21.21 7.21 0.27
C GLN A 107 22.37 8.19 0.48
N ALA A 108 23.17 8.03 1.54
CA ALA A 108 24.39 8.80 1.75
C ALA A 108 25.40 8.54 0.63
N ASP A 109 25.65 7.28 0.28
CA ASP A 109 26.56 6.90 -0.82
C ASP A 109 26.10 7.50 -2.16
N ARG A 110 24.79 7.55 -2.42
CA ARG A 110 24.22 8.17 -3.62
C ARG A 110 24.33 9.70 -3.62
N ARG A 111 24.19 10.35 -2.47
CA ARG A 111 24.40 11.80 -2.34
C ARG A 111 25.86 12.15 -2.56
N LEU A 112 26.76 11.41 -1.95
CA LEU A 112 28.21 11.54 -2.16
C LEU A 112 28.59 11.31 -3.63
N ALA A 113 27.99 10.32 -4.30
CA ALA A 113 28.22 10.10 -5.73
C ALA A 113 27.64 11.21 -6.61
N ALA A 114 26.50 11.80 -6.23
CA ALA A 114 25.91 12.93 -6.96
C ALA A 114 26.73 14.22 -6.74
N GLU A 115 27.16 14.49 -5.51
CA GLU A 115 28.05 15.60 -5.16
C GLU A 115 29.41 15.46 -5.84
N ALA A 116 29.96 14.24 -5.95
CA ALA A 116 31.19 13.98 -6.69
C ALA A 116 31.02 14.16 -8.20
N ALA A 117 29.86 13.79 -8.76
CA ALA A 117 29.56 14.01 -10.18
C ALA A 117 29.35 15.50 -10.49
N GLU A 118 28.71 16.24 -9.57
CA GLU A 118 28.49 17.69 -9.68
C GLU A 118 29.78 18.49 -9.48
N ALA A 119 30.67 18.04 -8.60
CA ALA A 119 32.02 18.59 -8.46
C ALA A 119 32.92 18.29 -9.68
N ALA A 120 32.70 17.17 -10.37
CA ALA A 120 33.40 16.84 -11.62
C ALA A 120 32.87 17.63 -12.84
N ASP A 121 31.61 18.10 -12.78
CA ASP A 121 30.99 18.96 -13.80
C ASP A 121 31.16 20.47 -13.50
N ALA A 122 31.74 20.81 -12.35
CA ALA A 122 32.02 22.20 -11.96
C ALA A 122 33.15 22.80 -12.84
N PRO A 123 32.93 23.95 -13.51
CA PRO A 123 33.92 24.51 -14.42
C PRO A 123 35.06 25.18 -13.64
N GLY A 124 36.20 24.49 -13.53
CA GLY A 124 37.39 25.10 -12.94
C GLY A 124 38.61 24.20 -12.74
N SER A 125 39.32 23.87 -13.84
CA SER A 125 40.79 23.91 -13.98
C SER A 125 41.32 22.87 -14.98
N THR A 126 41.45 23.27 -16.24
CA THR A 126 42.65 23.13 -17.09
C THR A 126 42.38 23.89 -18.39
N GLN A 127 43.03 25.04 -18.55
CA GLN A 127 43.07 25.79 -19.81
C GLN A 127 44.24 25.26 -20.65
N ALA A 128 43.96 24.75 -21.86
CA ALA A 128 44.72 25.01 -23.10
C ALA A 128 44.35 23.99 -24.19
N ALA A 129 43.54 24.42 -25.17
CA ALA A 129 43.76 24.29 -26.62
C ALA A 129 42.44 24.26 -27.41
N ALA A 130 42.26 25.32 -28.21
CA ALA A 130 41.53 25.39 -29.49
C ALA A 130 40.03 24.97 -29.55
N SER A 131 39.17 25.99 -29.72
CA SER A 131 37.79 25.86 -30.21
C SER A 131 37.73 25.38 -31.68
N PRO A 132 36.74 24.54 -32.02
CA PRO A 132 35.84 24.82 -33.15
C PRO A 132 34.35 24.59 -32.77
N PRO A 133 33.36 24.91 -33.65
CA PRO A 133 32.09 25.49 -33.23
C PRO A 133 30.98 24.49 -32.86
N HIS A 134 30.17 24.95 -31.91
CA HIS A 134 28.76 24.67 -31.61
C HIS A 134 28.06 23.50 -32.34
N LYS A 135 27.72 22.45 -31.56
CA LYS A 135 26.50 21.65 -31.78
C LYS A 135 25.80 21.43 -30.45
N GLY A 136 24.57 21.92 -30.38
CA GLY A 136 23.69 21.83 -29.22
C GLY A 136 23.36 20.38 -28.88
N GLY A 137 23.82 19.96 -27.70
CA GLY A 137 23.30 18.80 -26.98
C GLY A 137 22.55 19.32 -25.78
N THR A 138 21.23 19.42 -25.89
CA THR A 138 20.33 19.80 -24.80
C THR A 138 20.52 18.86 -23.62
N GLY A 139 21.14 19.38 -22.56
CA GLY A 139 21.08 18.75 -21.25
C GLY A 139 19.63 18.48 -20.93
N THR A 140 19.26 17.20 -20.82
CA THR A 140 17.94 16.79 -20.39
C THR A 140 17.82 17.16 -18.92
N THR A 141 17.44 18.41 -18.66
CA THR A 141 16.80 18.81 -17.42
C THR A 141 15.60 17.90 -17.26
N ARG A 142 15.73 16.92 -16.36
CA ARG A 142 14.67 15.97 -16.05
C ARG A 142 13.60 16.75 -15.31
N VAL A 143 12.70 17.38 -16.06
CA VAL A 143 11.55 18.13 -15.56
C VAL A 143 10.80 17.21 -14.58
N PRO A 144 10.52 17.65 -13.34
CA PRO A 144 9.78 16.83 -12.40
C PRO A 144 8.42 16.48 -13.01
N LYS A 145 8.13 15.17 -13.15
CA LYS A 145 6.87 14.66 -13.70
C LYS A 145 5.71 15.33 -12.95
N SER A 146 4.93 16.13 -13.68
CA SER A 146 3.70 16.70 -13.16
C SER A 146 2.76 15.58 -12.73
N LEU A 147 2.28 15.65 -11.49
CA LEU A 147 1.26 14.74 -10.98
C LEU A 147 -0.02 14.90 -11.81
N THR A 148 -0.20 14.01 -12.78
CA THR A 148 -1.36 14.00 -13.65
C THR A 148 -2.50 13.22 -12.97
N VAL A 149 -3.76 13.57 -13.22
CA VAL A 149 -4.93 12.84 -12.70
C VAL A 149 -4.83 11.34 -13.00
N SER A 150 -4.32 10.99 -14.19
CA SER A 150 -4.02 9.60 -14.56
C SER A 150 -2.99 8.94 -13.63
N ALA A 151 -1.92 9.64 -13.24
CA ALA A 151 -0.96 9.12 -12.28
C ALA A 151 -1.58 8.90 -10.90
N MET A 152 -2.54 9.74 -10.48
CA MET A 152 -3.27 9.55 -9.23
C MET A 152 -4.23 8.36 -9.27
N ILE A 153 -4.93 8.16 -10.40
CA ILE A 153 -5.77 6.98 -10.63
C ILE A 153 -4.90 5.73 -10.61
N SER A 154 -3.77 5.72 -11.35
CA SER A 154 -2.83 4.60 -11.34
C SER A 154 -2.23 4.35 -9.95
N PHE A 155 -1.91 5.40 -9.21
CA PHE A 155 -1.40 5.27 -7.85
C PHE A 155 -2.47 4.71 -6.90
N GLY A 156 -3.72 5.17 -7.01
CA GLY A 156 -4.85 4.61 -6.29
C GLY A 156 -5.07 3.13 -6.63
N LEU A 157 -5.02 2.77 -7.91
CA LEU A 157 -5.20 1.39 -8.38
C LEU A 157 -4.05 0.48 -7.91
N ILE A 158 -2.80 0.93 -8.02
CA ILE A 158 -1.62 0.21 -7.52
C ILE A 158 -1.70 0.05 -6.00
N THR A 159 -2.14 1.08 -5.30
CA THR A 159 -2.33 1.06 -3.85
C THR A 159 -3.39 0.03 -3.48
N VAL A 160 -4.55 0.00 -4.14
CA VAL A 160 -5.60 -1.03 -3.94
C VAL A 160 -5.05 -2.44 -4.17
N LEU A 161 -4.25 -2.65 -5.22
CA LEU A 161 -3.68 -3.97 -5.54
C LEU A 161 -2.64 -4.43 -4.50
N ILE A 162 -1.78 -3.52 -4.04
CA ILE A 162 -0.77 -3.80 -3.01
C ILE A 162 -1.44 -3.96 -1.63
N GLU A 163 -2.43 -3.14 -1.34
CA GLU A 163 -3.23 -3.22 -0.12
C GLU A 163 -4.10 -4.47 -0.10
N GLY A 164 -4.39 -5.12 -1.23
CA GLY A 164 -5.14 -6.38 -1.31
C GLY A 164 -4.69 -7.44 -0.28
N PHE A 165 -3.41 -7.46 0.09
CA PHE A 165 -2.86 -8.31 1.16
C PHE A 165 -2.99 -7.73 2.58
N MET A 166 -3.07 -6.40 2.72
CA MET A 166 -3.26 -5.68 3.99
C MET A 166 -4.73 -5.43 4.36
N VAL A 167 -5.71 -5.67 3.47
CA VAL A 167 -7.14 -5.42 3.76
C VAL A 167 -7.79 -6.45 4.70
N LEU A 168 -7.01 -7.07 5.59
CA LEU A 168 -7.51 -8.01 6.60
C LEU A 168 -8.77 -7.50 7.33
N PRO A 169 -8.88 -6.22 7.73
CA PRO A 169 -10.09 -5.72 8.36
C PRO A 169 -11.34 -5.75 7.46
N TYR A 170 -11.17 -5.50 6.15
CA TYR A 170 -12.26 -5.53 5.18
C TYR A 170 -12.72 -6.96 4.86
N PHE A 171 -11.76 -7.88 4.65
CA PHE A 171 -12.08 -9.29 4.47
C PHE A 171 -12.74 -9.87 5.72
N ALA A 172 -12.27 -9.50 6.92
CA ALA A 172 -12.91 -9.88 8.17
C ALA A 172 -14.34 -9.33 8.27
N ALA A 173 -14.57 -8.07 7.90
CA ALA A 173 -15.91 -7.49 7.88
C ALA A 173 -16.84 -8.26 6.93
N ILE A 174 -16.40 -8.54 5.70
CA ILE A 174 -17.15 -9.35 4.72
C ILE A 174 -17.42 -10.75 5.27
N GLY A 175 -16.42 -11.41 5.87
CA GLY A 175 -16.53 -12.74 6.46
C GLY A 175 -17.57 -12.77 7.58
N ILE A 176 -17.51 -11.84 8.53
CA ILE A 176 -18.48 -11.72 9.63
C ILE A 176 -19.89 -11.49 9.09
N MET A 177 -20.06 -10.56 8.15
CA MET A 177 -21.36 -10.28 7.54
C MET A 177 -21.90 -11.44 6.70
N THR A 178 -21.01 -12.27 6.14
CA THR A 178 -21.39 -13.46 5.36
C THR A 178 -21.77 -14.62 6.29
N ALA A 179 -20.99 -14.87 7.34
CA ALA A 179 -21.25 -15.89 8.34
C ALA A 179 -22.54 -15.63 9.15
N ALA A 180 -22.85 -14.35 9.38
CA ALA A 180 -24.10 -13.94 10.01
C ALA A 180 -25.30 -13.89 9.04
N GLU A 181 -25.12 -14.36 7.79
CA GLU A 181 -26.14 -14.40 6.73
C GLU A 181 -26.89 -13.07 6.56
N VAL A 182 -26.18 -11.95 6.70
CA VAL A 182 -26.80 -10.62 6.68
C VAL A 182 -27.51 -10.42 5.34
N PRO A 183 -28.81 -10.07 5.33
CA PRO A 183 -29.57 -9.88 4.11
C PRO A 183 -28.95 -8.75 3.28
N VAL A 184 -28.99 -8.87 1.95
CA VAL A 184 -28.34 -7.95 1.01
C VAL A 184 -28.75 -6.49 1.27
N ALA A 185 -30.01 -6.26 1.62
CA ALA A 185 -30.55 -4.94 1.95
C ALA A 185 -29.85 -4.26 3.16
N ALA A 186 -29.39 -5.03 4.14
CA ALA A 186 -28.62 -4.53 5.29
C ALA A 186 -27.10 -4.55 5.02
N TRP A 187 -26.65 -5.48 4.19
CA TRP A 187 -25.24 -5.65 3.84
C TRP A 187 -24.68 -4.47 3.03
N LEU A 188 -25.42 -3.98 2.02
CA LEU A 188 -24.98 -2.87 1.17
C LEU A 188 -24.76 -1.57 1.97
N PRO A 189 -25.71 -1.12 2.83
CA PRO A 189 -25.48 0.04 3.69
C PRO A 189 -24.33 -0.15 4.68
N LEU A 190 -24.14 -1.35 5.24
CA LEU A 190 -23.05 -1.61 6.19
C LEU A 190 -21.68 -1.44 5.55
N ILE A 191 -21.49 -1.90 4.31
CA ILE A 191 -20.22 -1.72 3.60
C ILE A 191 -20.03 -0.29 3.12
N LEU A 192 -21.10 0.37 2.69
CA LEU A 192 -21.01 1.80 2.40
C LEU A 192 -20.59 2.57 3.66
N MET A 193 -21.19 2.27 4.81
CA MET A 193 -20.83 2.87 6.10
C MET A 193 -19.37 2.58 6.47
N TYR A 194 -18.93 1.32 6.32
CA TYR A 194 -17.52 0.95 6.52
C TYR A 194 -16.58 1.82 5.66
N ASN A 195 -16.86 1.92 4.36
CA ASN A 195 -16.02 2.68 3.43
C ASN A 195 -16.01 4.17 3.78
N LEU A 196 -17.14 4.73 4.22
CA LEU A 196 -17.22 6.12 4.67
C LEU A 196 -16.41 6.37 5.95
N ILE A 197 -16.46 5.44 6.91
CA ILE A 197 -15.64 5.51 8.13
C ILE A 197 -14.16 5.48 7.77
N MET A 198 -13.74 4.51 6.95
CA MET A 198 -12.36 4.36 6.49
C MET A 198 -11.84 5.67 5.87
N VAL A 199 -12.63 6.26 4.98
CA VAL A 199 -12.28 7.49 4.25
C VAL A 199 -12.36 8.76 5.10
N SER A 200 -13.19 8.78 6.14
CA SER A 200 -13.34 9.95 7.02
C SER A 200 -12.01 10.39 7.63
N SER A 201 -11.09 9.45 7.88
CA SER A 201 -9.73 9.73 8.34
C SER A 201 -8.98 10.71 7.44
N ALA A 202 -9.08 10.57 6.12
CA ALA A 202 -8.42 11.45 5.16
C ALA A 202 -8.97 12.88 5.23
N PHE A 203 -10.28 13.03 5.46
CA PHE A 203 -10.91 14.32 5.69
C PHE A 203 -10.51 14.94 7.04
N ILE A 204 -10.35 14.13 8.10
CA ILE A 204 -9.86 14.58 9.41
C ILE A 204 -8.43 15.11 9.27
N LEU A 205 -7.53 14.37 8.60
CA LEU A 205 -6.16 14.83 8.34
C LEU A 205 -6.13 16.13 7.54
N TYR A 206 -6.98 16.24 6.51
CA TYR A 206 -7.10 17.47 5.72
C TYR A 206 -7.59 18.65 6.57
N GLY A 207 -8.58 18.44 7.44
CA GLY A 207 -9.07 19.45 8.38
C GLY A 207 -7.99 19.91 9.36
N LEU A 208 -7.26 18.97 9.96
CA LEU A 208 -6.14 19.26 10.86
C LEU A 208 -5.06 20.10 10.16
N TRP A 209 -4.72 19.75 8.92
CA TRP A 209 -3.75 20.50 8.14
C TRP A 209 -4.21 21.91 7.80
N LYS A 210 -5.49 22.10 7.47
CA LYS A 210 -6.05 23.44 7.20
C LYS A 210 -5.99 24.33 8.45
N LEU A 211 -6.20 23.76 9.63
CA LEU A 211 -6.21 24.49 10.91
C LEU A 211 -4.81 24.79 11.45
N PHE A 212 -3.81 23.92 11.21
CA PHE A 212 -2.49 23.98 11.86
C PHE A 212 -1.29 23.97 10.89
N GLY A 213 -1.53 24.17 9.59
CA GLY A 213 -0.61 23.86 8.50
C GLY A 213 0.81 24.44 8.61
N GLN A 214 0.99 25.65 9.16
CA GLN A 214 2.33 26.24 9.32
C GLN A 214 3.14 25.66 10.49
N ARG A 215 2.49 25.13 11.54
CA ARG A 215 3.17 24.52 12.70
C ARG A 215 3.43 23.02 12.53
N LEU A 216 2.60 22.37 11.72
CA LEU A 216 2.62 20.92 11.55
C LEU A 216 3.61 20.45 10.47
N GLN A 217 3.96 21.30 9.49
CA GLN A 217 4.82 20.92 8.37
C GLN A 217 6.16 20.24 8.77
N PRO A 218 7.00 20.83 9.66
CA PRO A 218 8.26 20.20 10.07
C PRO A 218 8.07 18.96 10.95
N ARG A 219 6.89 18.80 11.58
CA ARG A 219 6.56 17.57 12.31
C ARG A 219 6.10 16.48 11.35
N LEU A 220 5.23 16.77 10.38
CA LEU A 220 4.77 15.79 9.39
C LEU A 220 5.93 15.18 8.61
N GLU A 221 6.96 15.95 8.27
CA GLU A 221 8.15 15.41 7.57
C GLU A 221 8.90 14.38 8.44
N ARG A 222 9.13 14.70 9.72
CA ARG A 222 9.76 13.76 10.67
C ARG A 222 8.90 12.52 10.90
N TRP A 223 7.59 12.72 11.01
CA TRP A 223 6.64 11.62 11.22
C TRP A 223 6.54 10.75 9.97
N ARG A 224 6.51 11.33 8.77
CA ARG A 224 6.57 10.59 7.50
C ARG A 224 7.82 9.74 7.43
N ASP A 225 8.98 10.30 7.73
CA ASP A 225 10.25 9.57 7.60
C ASP A 225 10.36 8.48 8.67
N LYS A 226 9.87 8.72 9.90
CA LYS A 226 9.77 7.70 10.95
C LYS A 226 8.74 6.62 10.60
N LEU A 227 7.51 6.99 10.25
CA LEU A 227 6.45 6.04 9.88
C LEU A 227 6.83 5.23 8.66
N ALA A 228 7.38 5.84 7.60
CA ALA A 228 7.84 5.10 6.44
C ALA A 228 8.98 4.13 6.78
N ALA A 229 9.84 4.45 7.73
CA ALA A 229 10.91 3.55 8.17
C ALA A 229 10.37 2.41 9.06
N GLU A 230 9.54 2.74 10.05
CA GLU A 230 8.93 1.78 10.99
C GLU A 230 7.95 0.84 10.26
N THR A 231 7.05 1.37 9.45
CA THR A 231 6.07 0.57 8.70
C THR A 231 6.75 -0.40 7.76
N ILE A 232 7.78 -0.01 7.00
CA ILE A 232 8.43 -0.94 6.06
C ILE A 232 9.10 -2.10 6.81
N GLU A 233 9.70 -1.83 7.97
CA GLU A 233 10.31 -2.87 8.81
C GLU A 233 9.25 -3.78 9.43
N THR A 234 8.21 -3.21 10.05
CA THR A 234 7.09 -3.98 10.61
C THR A 234 6.36 -4.79 9.55
N MET A 235 6.15 -4.24 8.36
CA MET A 235 5.55 -4.96 7.24
C MET A 235 6.43 -6.10 6.74
N ALA A 236 7.75 -5.91 6.67
CA ALA A 236 8.66 -7.00 6.34
C ALA A 236 8.59 -8.14 7.37
N TRP A 237 8.50 -7.81 8.66
CA TRP A 237 8.33 -8.80 9.73
C TRP A 237 6.99 -9.53 9.64
N ILE A 238 5.88 -8.80 9.46
CA ILE A 238 4.55 -9.39 9.31
C ILE A 238 4.52 -10.29 8.07
N LEU A 239 5.07 -9.82 6.95
CA LEU A 239 5.13 -10.59 5.70
C LEU A 239 5.99 -11.84 5.85
N GLY A 240 7.11 -11.75 6.57
CA GLY A 240 7.97 -12.90 6.88
C GLY A 240 7.28 -13.93 7.77
N ILE A 241 6.59 -13.48 8.84
CA ILE A 241 5.83 -14.36 9.73
C ILE A 241 4.68 -15.02 8.95
N ALA A 242 3.90 -14.24 8.20
CA ALA A 242 2.79 -14.75 7.41
C ALA A 242 3.27 -15.74 6.35
N GLY A 243 4.31 -15.40 5.58
CA GLY A 243 4.91 -16.29 4.58
C GLY A 243 5.41 -17.59 5.19
N PHE A 244 6.07 -17.53 6.35
CA PHE A 244 6.51 -18.72 7.09
C PHE A 244 5.33 -19.59 7.54
N LEU A 245 4.29 -19.00 8.13
CA LEU A 245 3.12 -19.75 8.61
C LEU A 245 2.38 -20.43 7.45
N VAL A 246 2.20 -19.73 6.32
CA VAL A 246 1.56 -20.25 5.11
C VAL A 246 2.38 -21.41 4.52
N ALA A 247 3.68 -21.23 4.37
CA ALA A 247 4.58 -22.27 3.85
C ALA A 247 4.62 -23.48 4.78
N ARG A 248 4.73 -23.26 6.10
CA ARG A 248 4.73 -24.32 7.11
C ARG A 248 3.45 -25.13 7.08
N GLY A 249 2.29 -24.48 7.00
CA GLY A 249 0.99 -25.16 6.91
C GLY A 249 0.94 -26.11 5.72
N ALA A 250 1.28 -25.61 4.54
CA ALA A 250 1.29 -26.40 3.31
C ALA A 250 2.27 -27.59 3.37
N VAL A 251 3.46 -27.40 3.95
CA VAL A 251 4.46 -28.48 4.10
C VAL A 251 3.96 -29.58 5.04
N ILE A 252 3.30 -29.23 6.14
CA ILE A 252 2.73 -30.21 7.08
C ILE A 252 1.66 -31.06 6.39
N GLU A 253 0.79 -30.43 5.60
CA GLU A 253 -0.26 -31.13 4.83
C GLU A 253 0.31 -31.99 3.71
N LEU A 254 1.30 -31.50 2.94
CA LEU A 254 1.98 -32.29 1.92
C LEU A 254 2.67 -33.52 2.52
N HIS A 255 3.25 -33.40 3.71
CA HIS A 255 3.81 -34.53 4.44
C HIS A 255 2.72 -35.49 4.92
N ALA A 256 1.61 -35.00 5.46
CA ALA A 256 0.48 -35.84 5.88
C ALA A 256 -0.11 -36.66 4.70
N LEU A 257 -0.04 -36.12 3.48
CA LEU A 257 -0.42 -36.81 2.24
C LEU A 257 0.65 -37.76 1.69
N GLY A 258 1.82 -37.88 2.34
CA GLY A 258 2.92 -38.76 1.92
C GLY A 258 3.67 -38.27 0.68
N LEU A 259 3.50 -37.00 0.27
CA LEU A 259 4.10 -36.42 -0.93
C LEU A 259 5.51 -35.84 -0.70
N LEU A 260 5.93 -35.73 0.56
CA LEU A 260 7.28 -35.31 0.94
C LEU A 260 7.95 -36.41 1.78
N PRO A 261 9.02 -37.06 1.30
CA PRO A 261 9.94 -37.78 2.16
C PRO A 261 10.76 -36.74 2.93
N PHE A 262 11.02 -36.99 4.21
CA PHE A 262 11.92 -36.17 5.01
C PHE A 262 13.31 -36.04 4.34
#